data_AF-M1A7N0-F1
#
_entry.id   AF-M1A7N0-F1
#
_cell.length_a   1.000
_cell.length_b   1.000
_cell.length_c   1.000
_cell.angle_alpha   90.00
_cell.angle_beta   90.00
_cell.angle_gamma   90.00
#
_symmetry.space_group_name_H-M   'P 1'
#
loop_
_entity.id
_entity.type
_entity.pdbx_description
1 polymer ?
#
loop_
_entity_poly.entity_id
_entity_poly.type
_entity_poly.pdbx_seq_one_letter_code
_entity_poly.pdbx_strand_id
1 'polypeptide(L)'
;MVKGKKEVGDDDELNYSYIFGVLRERAIVTNKGNKYQYDTILALFTSMDMSSNKLSGDIPVSLTGLVGLRSFNFSNNNLTGKIPNDIGDMKVLESVDLSENKFYNQIPQSFSSLSTLSFLNLFDNNSLCMIPLSTQPQSFDLTSFQGNKLCGLPLLMNCSLDDNIPNHEYEDDEGDKDEGDWFYISLVIGFALNFWGVCGSLLFKRSWRHAYFRFLDRSWEMLLAKIPIW
;
A
#
# COMPACT_ATOMS: atom_id res chain seq x y z
N MET A 1 -31.88 -8.30 22.82
CA MET A 1 -31.69 -7.65 24.14
C MET A 1 -31.09 -8.67 25.09
N VAL A 2 -29.78 -8.63 25.35
CA VAL A 2 -29.17 -9.44 26.41
C VAL A 2 -28.34 -8.51 27.30
N LYS A 3 -28.64 -8.57 28.60
CA LYS A 3 -28.20 -7.64 29.66
C LYS A 3 -26.76 -7.99 30.08
N GLY A 4 -25.80 -7.09 29.87
CA GLY A 4 -24.45 -7.19 30.42
C GLY A 4 -24.43 -6.87 31.92
N LYS A 5 -23.67 -7.65 32.71
CA LYS A 5 -23.38 -7.36 34.12
C LYS A 5 -22.41 -6.17 34.23
N LYS A 6 -22.60 -5.35 35.27
CA LYS A 6 -21.84 -4.13 35.54
C LYS A 6 -20.75 -4.44 36.57
N GLU A 7 -19.48 -4.37 36.20
CA GLU A 7 -18.36 -4.38 37.14
C GLU A 7 -17.47 -3.14 36.95
N VAL A 8 -16.92 -2.68 38.08
CA VAL A 8 -16.11 -1.47 38.24
C VAL A 8 -14.66 -1.93 38.41
N GLY A 9 -13.81 -1.50 37.48
CA GLY A 9 -12.36 -1.71 37.49
C GLY A 9 -11.78 -1.06 36.23
N ASP A 10 -10.65 -0.38 36.40
CA ASP A 10 -9.89 0.28 35.34
C ASP A 10 -9.16 -0.73 34.45
N ASP A 11 -8.74 -0.25 33.28
CA ASP A 11 -7.99 -0.91 32.20
C ASP A 11 -8.84 -1.54 31.08
N ASP A 12 -8.73 -0.93 29.89
CA ASP A 12 -9.22 -1.44 28.60
C ASP A 12 -8.37 -2.65 28.18
N GLU A 13 -8.51 -3.76 28.91
CA GLU A 13 -7.66 -4.94 28.74
C GLU A 13 -8.37 -6.01 27.88
N LEU A 14 -7.90 -6.19 26.64
CA LEU A 14 -8.19 -7.39 25.87
C LEU A 14 -7.38 -8.54 26.47
N ASN A 15 -8.07 -9.56 27.00
CA ASN A 15 -7.43 -10.62 27.75
C ASN A 15 -7.72 -11.99 27.10
N TYR A 16 -6.66 -12.70 26.72
CA TYR A 16 -6.72 -13.99 26.03
C TYR A 16 -6.44 -15.12 27.02
N SER A 17 -7.34 -16.10 27.13
CA SER A 17 -7.11 -17.29 27.95
C SER A 17 -7.52 -18.57 27.24
N TYR A 18 -6.66 -19.59 27.30
CA TYR A 18 -6.95 -20.95 26.85
C TYR A 18 -7.50 -21.76 28.02
N ILE A 19 -8.81 -21.97 28.06
CA ILE A 19 -9.46 -22.82 29.07
C ILE A 19 -10.23 -23.92 28.33
N PHE A 20 -9.83 -25.18 28.53
CA PHE A 20 -10.43 -26.38 27.91
C PHE A 20 -10.49 -26.38 26.36
N GLY A 21 -9.47 -25.82 25.69
CA GLY A 21 -9.37 -25.83 24.22
C GLY A 21 -10.30 -24.84 23.50
N VAL A 22 -11.03 -24.00 24.23
CA VAL A 22 -11.81 -22.89 23.69
C VAL A 22 -11.01 -21.61 23.86
N LEU A 23 -10.78 -20.89 22.75
CA LEU A 23 -10.14 -19.57 22.75
C LEU A 23 -11.15 -18.58 23.35
N ARG A 24 -10.89 -18.14 24.59
CA ARG A 24 -11.77 -17.21 25.30
C ARG A 24 -11.18 -15.81 25.21
N GLU A 25 -11.81 -15.00 24.38
CA GLU A 25 -11.47 -13.60 24.19
C GLU A 25 -12.41 -12.74 25.03
N ARG A 26 -11.84 -11.84 25.84
CA ARG A 26 -12.59 -10.87 26.64
C ARG A 26 -12.36 -9.47 26.12
N ALA A 27 -13.43 -8.73 25.87
CA ALA A 27 -13.41 -7.30 25.59
C ALA A 27 -14.35 -6.55 26.53
N ILE A 28 -13.91 -5.38 27.02
CA ILE A 28 -14.75 -4.42 27.72
C ILE A 28 -14.97 -3.24 26.79
N VAL A 29 -16.23 -2.97 26.44
CA VAL A 29 -16.61 -1.92 25.50
C VAL A 29 -17.40 -0.86 26.24
N THR A 30 -16.91 0.38 26.19
CA THR A 30 -17.61 1.52 26.77
C THR A 30 -18.46 2.21 25.70
N ASN A 31 -19.78 2.18 25.83
CA ASN A 31 -20.71 2.87 24.94
C ASN A 31 -21.56 3.88 25.73
N LYS A 32 -21.46 5.17 25.37
CA LYS A 32 -22.16 6.29 26.04
C LYS A 32 -21.99 6.26 27.57
N GLY A 33 -20.78 5.96 28.05
CA GLY A 33 -20.45 5.86 29.47
C GLY A 33 -20.87 4.54 30.15
N ASN A 34 -21.50 3.62 29.43
CA ASN A 34 -21.82 2.28 29.95
C ASN A 34 -20.77 1.26 29.50
N LYS A 35 -20.16 0.56 30.46
CA LYS A 35 -19.25 -0.56 30.18
C LYS A 35 -20.04 -1.84 29.91
N TYR A 36 -19.73 -2.53 28.82
CA TYR A 36 -20.28 -3.82 28.43
C TYR A 36 -19.14 -4.82 28.31
N GLN A 37 -19.28 -6.00 28.93
CA GLN A 37 -18.30 -7.07 28.81
C GLN A 37 -18.76 -8.12 27.80
N TYR A 38 -17.87 -8.47 26.88
CA TYR A 38 -18.04 -9.52 25.88
C TYR A 38 -16.96 -10.58 26.10
N ASP A 39 -17.33 -11.79 26.52
CA ASP A 39 -16.38 -12.86 26.85
C ASP A 39 -16.66 -14.20 26.16
N THR A 40 -17.86 -14.39 25.60
CA THR A 40 -18.26 -15.62 24.89
C THR A 40 -18.66 -15.38 23.43
N ILE A 41 -19.00 -14.15 23.07
CA ILE A 41 -19.51 -13.82 21.72
C ILE A 41 -18.52 -13.01 20.87
N LEU A 42 -17.35 -12.69 21.40
CA LEU A 42 -16.38 -11.87 20.68
C LEU A 42 -15.88 -12.57 19.40
N ALA A 43 -15.64 -13.88 19.47
CA ALA A 43 -15.31 -14.70 18.31
C ALA A 43 -16.43 -14.77 17.25
N LEU A 44 -17.68 -14.41 17.61
CA LEU A 44 -18.80 -14.33 16.67
C LEU A 44 -18.96 -12.91 16.08
N PHE A 45 -18.21 -11.93 16.58
CA PHE A 45 -18.23 -10.56 16.08
C PHE A 45 -17.40 -10.46 14.81
N THR A 46 -18.03 -10.77 13.67
CA THR A 46 -17.34 -10.87 12.38
C THR A 46 -17.47 -9.63 11.50
N SER A 47 -18.40 -8.71 11.80
CA SER A 47 -18.66 -7.54 10.97
C SER A 47 -18.97 -6.31 11.81
N MET A 48 -18.40 -5.17 11.43
CA MET A 48 -18.61 -3.88 12.08
C MET A 48 -18.85 -2.78 11.05
N ASP A 49 -20.06 -2.21 11.01
CA ASP A 49 -20.36 -1.05 10.17
C ASP A 49 -20.65 0.16 11.05
N MET A 50 -19.79 1.17 10.94
CA MET A 50 -19.98 2.49 11.55
C MET A 50 -19.88 3.60 10.50
N SER A 51 -20.13 3.28 9.24
CA SER A 51 -20.03 4.23 8.14
C SER A 51 -21.07 5.35 8.24
N SER A 52 -20.81 6.48 7.58
CA SER A 52 -21.72 7.64 7.51
C SER A 52 -22.10 8.22 8.88
N ASN A 53 -21.09 8.41 9.73
CA ASN A 53 -21.25 9.01 11.05
C ASN A 53 -20.36 10.26 11.20
N LYS A 54 -20.31 10.80 12.42
CA LYS A 54 -19.43 11.92 12.78
C LYS A 54 -18.31 11.47 13.73
N LEU A 55 -17.87 10.22 13.60
CA LEU A 55 -16.79 9.70 14.43
C LEU A 55 -15.50 10.47 14.15
N SER A 56 -14.72 10.74 15.19
CA SER A 56 -13.49 11.53 15.11
C SER A 56 -12.43 10.98 16.04
N GLY A 57 -11.17 11.38 15.82
CA GLY A 57 -10.03 10.80 16.49
C GLY A 57 -9.52 9.57 15.76
N ASP A 58 -8.63 8.84 16.42
CA ASP A 58 -7.86 7.77 15.77
C ASP A 58 -8.56 6.41 15.89
N ILE A 59 -8.22 5.48 14.99
CA ILE A 59 -8.59 4.08 15.17
C ILE A 59 -7.78 3.54 16.35
N PRO A 60 -8.42 3.08 17.44
CA PRO A 60 -7.70 2.57 18.59
C PRO A 60 -6.99 1.27 18.23
N VAL A 61 -5.75 1.10 18.71
CA VAL A 61 -4.98 -0.14 18.51
C VAL A 61 -5.71 -1.37 19.05
N SER A 62 -6.54 -1.22 20.08
CA SER A 62 -7.36 -2.32 20.60
C SER A 62 -8.33 -2.93 19.57
N LEU A 63 -8.69 -2.21 18.50
CA LEU A 63 -9.50 -2.75 17.42
C LEU A 63 -8.81 -3.95 16.73
N THR A 64 -7.48 -3.94 16.63
CA THR A 64 -6.71 -5.00 15.97
C THR A 64 -6.71 -6.31 16.75
N GLY A 65 -7.10 -6.28 18.03
CA GLY A 65 -7.31 -7.47 18.84
C GLY A 65 -8.63 -8.21 18.57
N LEU A 66 -9.50 -7.68 17.70
CA LEU A 66 -10.67 -8.42 17.21
C LEU A 66 -10.28 -9.41 16.12
N VAL A 67 -9.53 -10.45 16.48
CA VAL A 67 -8.94 -11.42 15.54
C VAL A 67 -9.97 -12.25 14.76
N GLY A 68 -11.23 -12.27 15.19
CA GLY A 68 -12.36 -12.90 14.48
C GLY A 68 -13.05 -11.99 13.46
N LEU A 69 -12.68 -10.71 13.37
CA LEU A 69 -13.35 -9.73 12.52
C LEU A 69 -13.00 -9.95 11.03
N ARG A 70 -14.03 -10.11 10.21
CA ARG A 70 -13.91 -10.32 8.75
C ARG A 70 -14.16 -9.05 7.95
N SER A 71 -15.02 -8.17 8.44
CA SER A 71 -15.32 -6.92 7.74
C SER A 71 -15.44 -5.77 8.71
N PHE A 72 -14.84 -4.64 8.36
CA PHE A 72 -15.25 -3.38 8.97
C PHE A 72 -15.35 -2.25 7.96
N ASN A 73 -16.34 -1.39 8.18
CA ASN A 73 -16.63 -0.23 7.38
C ASN A 73 -16.72 1.00 8.28
N PHE A 74 -15.76 1.92 8.15
CA PHE A 74 -15.74 3.21 8.83
C PHE A 74 -15.80 4.37 7.85
N SER A 75 -16.25 4.14 6.61
CA SER A 75 -16.26 5.18 5.60
C SER A 75 -17.16 6.36 5.94
N ASN A 76 -16.90 7.51 5.33
CA ASN A 76 -17.70 8.73 5.50
C ASN A 76 -17.81 9.13 7.00
N ASN A 77 -16.65 9.41 7.59
CA ASN A 77 -16.51 9.87 8.97
C ASN A 77 -15.45 10.99 9.06
N ASN A 78 -15.17 11.48 10.27
CA ASN A 78 -14.12 12.45 10.55
C ASN A 78 -12.91 11.81 11.24
N LEU A 79 -12.64 10.52 11.02
CA LEU A 79 -11.52 9.82 11.66
C LEU A 79 -10.19 10.39 11.17
N THR A 80 -9.24 10.48 12.09
CA THR A 80 -7.89 11.00 11.88
C THR A 80 -6.88 9.93 12.27
N GLY A 81 -5.60 10.30 12.31
CA GLY A 81 -4.56 9.40 12.80
C GLY A 81 -3.90 8.59 11.71
N LYS A 82 -3.01 7.70 12.15
CA LYS A 82 -2.42 6.67 11.30
C LYS A 82 -3.28 5.41 11.39
N ILE A 83 -3.35 4.64 10.32
CA ILE A 83 -3.91 3.29 10.39
C ILE A 83 -2.96 2.43 11.25
N PRO A 84 -3.44 1.72 12.29
CA PRO A 84 -2.58 0.93 13.16
C PRO A 84 -1.78 -0.12 12.41
N ASN A 85 -0.48 -0.27 12.70
CA ASN A 85 0.36 -1.29 12.08
C ASN A 85 -0.11 -2.72 12.42
N ASP A 86 -0.70 -2.93 13.59
CA ASP A 86 -1.18 -4.24 14.04
C ASP A 86 -2.40 -4.74 13.25
N ILE A 87 -2.94 -3.95 12.30
CA ILE A 87 -4.03 -4.39 11.41
C ILE A 87 -3.65 -5.65 10.64
N GLY A 88 -2.36 -5.85 10.35
CA GLY A 88 -1.86 -7.07 9.71
C GLY A 88 -2.04 -8.34 10.52
N ASP A 89 -2.34 -8.27 11.82
CA ASP A 89 -2.58 -9.43 12.69
C ASP A 89 -4.01 -9.97 12.55
N MET A 90 -4.92 -9.23 11.92
CA MET A 90 -6.30 -9.63 11.66
C MET A 90 -6.39 -10.58 10.46
N LYS A 91 -5.81 -11.79 10.60
CA LYS A 91 -5.57 -12.73 9.48
C LYS A 91 -6.81 -13.24 8.73
N VAL A 92 -8.01 -12.99 9.25
CA VAL A 92 -9.29 -13.41 8.63
C VAL A 92 -10.05 -12.24 8.02
N LEU A 93 -9.45 -11.05 7.96
CA LEU A 93 -10.06 -9.84 7.43
C LEU A 93 -10.21 -9.94 5.91
N GLU A 94 -11.44 -9.75 5.43
CA GLU A 94 -11.85 -9.92 4.03
C GLU A 94 -12.20 -8.60 3.37
N SER A 95 -12.69 -7.62 4.14
CA SER A 95 -13.19 -6.35 3.62
C SER A 95 -12.90 -5.20 4.58
N VAL A 96 -12.26 -4.15 4.06
CA VAL A 96 -11.91 -2.92 4.77
C VAL A 96 -12.35 -1.73 3.96
N ASP A 97 -13.22 -0.91 4.54
CA ASP A 97 -13.57 0.40 3.99
C ASP A 97 -13.25 1.52 4.99
N LEU A 98 -12.30 2.36 4.62
CA LEU A 98 -11.83 3.53 5.36
C LEU A 98 -11.96 4.81 4.53
N SER A 99 -12.72 4.77 3.43
CA SER A 99 -12.87 5.90 2.52
C SER A 99 -13.53 7.11 3.16
N GLU A 100 -13.34 8.29 2.57
CA GLU A 100 -13.95 9.56 3.01
C GLU A 100 -13.67 9.84 4.51
N ASN A 101 -12.39 9.85 4.86
CA ASN A 101 -11.88 10.15 6.20
C ASN A 101 -10.65 11.07 6.11
N LYS A 102 -9.93 11.27 7.23
CA LYS A 102 -8.77 12.17 7.32
C LYS A 102 -7.52 11.43 7.81
N PHE A 103 -7.36 10.17 7.41
CA PHE A 103 -6.15 9.40 7.72
C PHE A 103 -4.92 10.04 7.07
N TYR A 104 -3.77 9.91 7.73
CA TYR A 104 -2.51 10.48 7.27
C TYR A 104 -1.33 9.49 7.41
N ASN A 105 -0.18 9.85 6.84
CA ASN A 105 1.02 9.01 6.71
C ASN A 105 0.84 7.81 5.78
N GLN A 106 1.80 6.88 5.82
CA GLN A 106 1.83 5.71 4.95
C GLN A 106 0.76 4.68 5.30
N ILE A 107 0.26 4.00 4.28
CA ILE A 107 -0.46 2.74 4.45
C ILE A 107 0.51 1.74 5.12
N PRO A 108 0.15 1.14 6.26
CA PRO A 108 1.00 0.18 6.95
C PRO A 108 1.44 -0.95 6.03
N GLN A 109 2.74 -1.27 6.04
CA GLN A 109 3.26 -2.41 5.26
C GLN A 109 2.64 -3.75 5.71
N SER A 110 2.14 -3.82 6.94
CA SER A 110 1.44 -4.98 7.49
C SER A 110 0.16 -5.37 6.75
N PHE A 111 -0.44 -4.47 5.94
CA PHE A 111 -1.52 -4.84 5.02
C PHE A 111 -1.10 -5.99 4.10
N SER A 112 0.18 -6.07 3.72
CA SER A 112 0.74 -7.19 2.92
C SER A 112 0.55 -8.57 3.57
N SER A 113 0.33 -8.60 4.89
CA SER A 113 0.13 -9.83 5.65
C SER A 113 -1.32 -10.32 5.67
N LEU A 114 -2.25 -9.53 5.12
CA LEU A 114 -3.68 -9.86 5.04
C LEU A 114 -3.95 -10.67 3.77
N SER A 115 -3.73 -11.98 3.84
CA SER A 115 -3.90 -12.88 2.68
C SER A 115 -5.36 -13.10 2.28
N THR A 116 -6.31 -12.83 3.16
CA THR A 116 -7.76 -12.97 2.93
C THR A 116 -8.43 -11.69 2.43
N LEU A 117 -7.71 -10.56 2.41
CA LEU A 117 -8.30 -9.26 2.09
C LEU A 117 -8.67 -9.20 0.60
N SER A 118 -9.96 -9.08 0.32
CA SER A 118 -10.53 -9.07 -1.02
C SER A 118 -11.06 -7.70 -1.44
N PHE A 119 -11.37 -6.85 -0.45
CA PHE A 119 -11.84 -5.50 -0.67
C PHE A 119 -11.10 -4.54 0.25
N LEU A 120 -10.48 -3.52 -0.35
CA LEU A 120 -9.82 -2.42 0.36
C LEU A 120 -10.21 -1.12 -0.31
N ASN A 121 -10.88 -0.24 0.43
CA ASN A 121 -11.20 1.10 -0.04
C ASN A 121 -10.60 2.16 0.90
N LEU A 122 -9.71 2.98 0.37
CA LEU A 122 -9.03 4.09 1.04
C LEU A 122 -9.31 5.43 0.33
N PHE A 123 -10.34 5.49 -0.51
CA PHE A 123 -10.69 6.66 -1.32
C PHE A 123 -10.84 7.91 -0.44
N ASP A 124 -10.38 9.05 -0.93
CA ASP A 124 -10.54 10.36 -0.30
C ASP A 124 -10.08 10.41 1.17
N ASN A 125 -8.80 10.04 1.39
CA ASN A 125 -8.06 10.36 2.61
C ASN A 125 -6.90 11.30 2.25
N ASN A 126 -7.20 12.56 1.94
CA ASN A 126 -6.32 13.61 1.37
C ASN A 126 -4.91 13.78 2.00
N SER A 127 -4.62 13.19 3.15
CA SER A 127 -3.32 13.24 3.84
C SER A 127 -2.58 11.89 3.90
N LEU A 128 -3.19 10.81 3.42
CA LEU A 128 -2.60 9.48 3.34
C LEU A 128 -1.58 9.47 2.20
N CYS A 129 -0.36 9.00 2.49
CA CYS A 129 0.68 8.89 1.48
C CYS A 129 0.91 7.47 1.00
N MET A 130 0.79 7.29 -0.32
CA MET A 130 0.96 5.99 -0.96
C MET A 130 2.29 5.96 -1.71
N ILE A 131 3.15 4.98 -1.38
CA ILE A 131 4.30 4.63 -2.23
C ILE A 131 3.78 3.68 -3.32
N PRO A 132 3.95 3.98 -4.62
CA PRO A 132 3.43 3.16 -5.72
C PRO A 132 4.15 1.81 -5.93
N LEU A 133 4.88 1.29 -4.93
CA LEU A 133 5.74 0.11 -5.05
C LEU A 133 5.51 -0.92 -3.93
N SER A 134 4.27 -1.39 -3.76
CA SER A 134 4.05 -2.64 -3.03
C SER A 134 3.12 -3.56 -3.81
N THR A 135 3.47 -4.85 -3.86
CA THR A 135 2.92 -5.84 -4.80
C THR A 135 1.53 -6.36 -4.44
N GLN A 136 0.98 -6.00 -3.27
CA GLN A 136 -0.40 -6.29 -2.88
C GLN A 136 -1.42 -5.19 -3.21
N PRO A 137 -1.19 -3.88 -2.95
CA PRO A 137 -2.15 -2.84 -3.34
C PRO A 137 -2.38 -2.73 -4.86
N GLN A 138 -1.53 -3.39 -5.66
CA GLN A 138 -1.68 -3.49 -7.11
C GLN A 138 -2.82 -4.43 -7.56
N SER A 139 -3.37 -5.28 -6.68
CA SER A 139 -4.52 -6.13 -7.02
C SER A 139 -5.87 -5.44 -6.78
N PHE A 140 -5.89 -4.31 -6.08
CA PHE A 140 -7.11 -3.53 -5.83
C PHE A 140 -7.29 -2.47 -6.91
N ASP A 141 -8.54 -2.06 -7.13
CA ASP A 141 -8.87 -1.04 -8.13
C ASP A 141 -8.20 0.29 -7.77
N LEU A 142 -7.62 0.98 -8.76
CA LEU A 142 -6.97 2.28 -8.60
C LEU A 142 -7.95 3.32 -8.02
N THR A 143 -9.24 3.20 -8.31
CA THR A 143 -10.32 4.05 -7.78
C THR A 143 -10.37 4.03 -6.26
N SER A 144 -10.02 2.89 -5.63
CA SER A 144 -10.00 2.70 -4.18
C SER A 144 -8.91 3.53 -3.49
N PHE A 145 -7.98 4.11 -4.23
CA PHE A 145 -6.90 4.95 -3.68
C PHE A 145 -6.95 6.39 -4.21
N GLN A 146 -7.94 6.74 -5.02
CA GLN A 146 -8.09 8.09 -5.54
C GLN A 146 -8.41 9.09 -4.42
N GLY A 147 -7.95 10.34 -4.55
CA GLY A 147 -8.13 11.37 -3.51
C GLY A 147 -7.11 11.28 -2.36
N ASN A 148 -6.05 10.48 -2.50
CA ASN A 148 -4.92 10.41 -1.58
C ASN A 148 -3.69 11.13 -2.14
N LYS A 149 -2.71 11.44 -1.27
CA LYS A 149 -1.41 11.96 -1.72
C LYS A 149 -0.54 10.82 -2.24
N LEU A 150 0.04 11.02 -3.42
CA LEU A 150 1.04 10.11 -3.98
C LEU A 150 2.42 10.54 -3.45
N CYS A 151 3.21 9.57 -2.96
CA CYS A 151 4.57 9.79 -2.49
C CYS A 151 5.53 8.78 -3.15
N GLY A 152 6.83 9.06 -3.11
CA GLY A 152 7.86 8.16 -3.63
C GLY A 152 8.34 8.52 -5.04
N LEU A 153 9.58 8.16 -5.34
CA LEU A 153 10.27 8.50 -6.59
C LEU A 153 9.41 8.13 -7.82
N PRO A 154 9.22 9.04 -8.80
CA PRO A 154 9.93 10.30 -9.06
C PRO A 154 9.37 11.53 -8.32
N LEU A 155 8.39 11.38 -7.42
CA LEU A 155 7.87 12.48 -6.62
C LEU A 155 8.84 12.78 -5.46
N LEU A 156 9.29 14.04 -5.34
CA LEU A 156 10.20 14.54 -4.27
C LEU A 156 9.57 14.49 -2.86
N MET A 157 8.31 14.07 -2.74
CA MET A 157 7.60 13.98 -1.48
C MET A 157 7.88 12.63 -0.82
N ASN A 158 8.75 12.65 0.19
CA ASN A 158 8.96 11.53 1.10
C ASN A 158 7.76 11.42 2.05
N CYS A 159 7.26 10.21 2.32
CA CYS A 159 6.19 10.06 3.31
C CYS A 159 6.68 10.23 4.76
N SER A 160 7.98 10.48 4.94
CA SER A 160 8.62 10.70 6.22
C SER A 160 9.12 12.13 6.29
N LEU A 161 8.24 13.09 6.59
CA LEU A 161 8.66 14.33 7.23
C LEU A 161 7.67 14.67 8.36
N ASP A 162 8.24 14.54 9.55
CA ASP A 162 7.89 15.23 10.79
C ASP A 162 7.55 16.70 10.51
N ASP A 163 6.50 17.20 11.16
CA ASP A 163 6.11 18.60 11.14
C ASP A 163 7.29 19.47 11.58
N ASN A 164 7.95 20.18 10.66
CA ASN A 164 8.69 21.43 10.87
C ASN A 164 9.47 21.84 9.60
N ILE A 165 8.79 22.43 8.61
CA ILE A 165 9.44 23.36 7.69
C ILE A 165 8.55 24.61 7.62
N PRO A 166 9.04 25.79 8.04
CA PRO A 166 8.29 27.02 7.89
C PRO A 166 8.13 27.31 6.41
N ASN A 167 6.95 27.84 6.05
CA ASN A 167 6.63 28.36 4.73
C ASN A 167 7.79 29.22 4.20
N HIS A 168 8.60 28.63 3.32
CA HIS A 168 9.46 29.39 2.45
C HIS A 168 8.71 29.46 1.12
N GLU A 169 8.14 30.63 0.84
CA GLU A 169 7.80 31.01 -0.51
C GLU A 169 9.03 30.74 -1.39
N TYR A 170 8.84 29.88 -2.39
CA TYR A 170 9.78 29.79 -3.50
C TYR A 170 9.48 30.96 -4.42
N GLU A 171 10.27 32.02 -4.25
CA GLU A 171 10.62 32.92 -5.34
C GLU A 171 11.30 32.08 -6.44
N ASP A 172 10.98 32.38 -7.70
CA ASP A 172 11.67 31.85 -8.87
C ASP A 172 13.16 32.15 -8.75
N ASP A 173 14.00 31.12 -8.66
CA ASP A 173 15.44 31.25 -8.93
C ASP A 173 15.87 30.13 -9.89
N GLU A 174 16.30 30.56 -11.08
CA GLU A 174 16.94 29.75 -12.10
C GLU A 174 18.30 29.26 -11.57
N GLY A 175 18.45 27.96 -11.29
CA GLY A 175 19.77 27.41 -11.00
C GLY A 175 19.76 25.95 -10.62
N ASP A 176 20.51 25.15 -11.40
CA ASP A 176 21.03 23.81 -11.10
C ASP A 176 20.05 22.62 -11.12
N LYS A 177 19.74 22.16 -12.33
CA LYS A 177 19.24 20.82 -12.66
C LYS A 177 20.39 19.87 -13.06
N ASP A 178 21.49 19.83 -12.31
CA ASP A 178 22.71 19.18 -12.79
C ASP A 178 23.01 17.78 -12.23
N GLU A 179 22.02 17.04 -11.73
CA GLU A 179 22.27 15.67 -11.22
C GLU A 179 21.44 14.56 -11.92
N GLY A 180 20.41 14.91 -12.69
CA GLY A 180 19.59 13.95 -13.46
C GLY A 180 19.89 13.92 -14.97
N ASP A 181 20.40 15.03 -15.53
CA ASP A 181 20.53 15.20 -16.96
C ASP A 181 21.76 14.49 -17.53
N TRP A 182 22.85 14.36 -16.76
CA TRP A 182 24.07 13.69 -17.23
C TRP A 182 23.85 12.22 -17.59
N PHE A 183 22.98 11.52 -16.85
CA PHE A 183 22.65 10.12 -17.16
C PHE A 183 21.97 10.01 -18.53
N TYR A 184 20.93 10.82 -18.77
CA TYR A 184 20.21 10.82 -20.05
C TYR A 184 21.07 11.31 -21.20
N ILE A 185 21.91 12.33 -20.99
CA ILE A 185 22.86 12.81 -21.98
C ILE A 185 23.87 11.72 -22.34
N SER A 186 24.40 10.98 -21.35
CA SER A 186 25.32 9.85 -21.60
C SER A 186 24.68 8.69 -22.35
N LEU A 187 23.39 8.40 -22.07
CA LEU A 187 22.61 7.37 -22.76
C LEU A 187 22.39 7.75 -24.23
N VAL A 188 22.02 9.00 -24.50
CA VAL A 188 21.75 9.51 -25.85
C VAL A 188 23.02 9.58 -26.69
N ILE A 189 24.12 10.10 -26.11
CA ILE A 189 25.42 10.13 -26.80
C ILE A 189 25.92 8.70 -27.04
N GLY A 190 25.79 7.82 -26.05
CA GLY A 190 26.15 6.41 -26.17
C GLY A 190 25.38 5.71 -27.29
N PHE A 191 24.07 5.93 -27.38
CA PHE A 191 23.25 5.37 -28.44
C PHE A 191 23.66 5.92 -29.81
N ALA A 192 23.84 7.24 -29.95
CA ALA A 192 24.22 7.86 -31.21
C ALA A 192 25.58 7.36 -31.72
N LEU A 193 26.59 7.28 -30.87
CA LEU A 193 27.93 6.83 -31.25
C LEU A 193 27.98 5.34 -31.59
N ASN A 194 27.29 4.49 -30.81
CA ASN A 194 27.29 3.05 -31.05
C ASN A 194 26.42 2.67 -32.24
N PHE A 195 25.24 3.27 -32.36
CA PHE A 195 24.31 2.98 -33.45
C PHE A 195 24.88 3.44 -34.79
N TRP A 196 25.43 4.66 -34.89
CA TRP A 196 26.06 5.10 -36.14
C TRP A 196 27.44 4.49 -36.38
N GLY A 197 28.19 4.07 -35.36
CA GLY A 197 29.42 3.31 -35.55
C GLY A 197 29.17 1.97 -36.25
N VAL A 198 28.16 1.23 -35.79
CA VAL A 198 27.79 -0.07 -36.37
C VAL A 198 27.07 0.12 -37.72
N CYS A 199 26.02 0.94 -37.78
CA CYS A 199 25.29 1.15 -39.03
C CYS A 199 26.15 1.87 -40.08
N GLY A 200 26.95 2.85 -39.70
CA GLY A 200 27.83 3.58 -40.60
C GLY A 200 28.96 2.72 -41.17
N SER A 201 29.61 1.88 -40.35
CA SER A 201 30.63 0.94 -40.83
C SER A 201 30.06 -0.10 -41.80
N LEU A 202 28.82 -0.55 -41.59
CA LEU A 202 28.11 -1.45 -42.49
C LEU A 202 27.65 -0.76 -43.80
N LEU A 203 27.37 0.54 -43.78
CA LEU A 203 26.99 1.30 -44.99
C LEU A 203 28.20 1.69 -45.85
N PHE A 204 29.37 1.96 -45.24
CA PHE A 204 30.54 2.44 -45.97
C PHE A 204 31.37 1.33 -46.65
N LYS A 205 31.37 0.12 -46.09
CA LYS A 205 32.15 -1.02 -46.64
C LYS A 205 31.24 -2.16 -47.09
N ARG A 206 31.07 -2.27 -48.42
CA ARG A 206 30.25 -3.31 -49.09
C ARG A 206 30.64 -4.75 -48.70
N SER A 207 31.93 -5.01 -48.44
CA SER A 207 32.43 -6.32 -48.00
C SER A 207 32.03 -6.66 -46.56
N TRP A 208 31.96 -5.67 -45.67
CA TRP A 208 31.58 -5.87 -44.26
C TRP A 208 30.10 -6.15 -44.15
N ARG A 209 29.28 -5.43 -44.93
CA ARG A 209 27.85 -5.70 -45.06
C ARG A 209 27.57 -7.16 -45.43
N HIS A 210 28.23 -7.67 -46.46
CA HIS A 210 28.05 -9.07 -46.88
C HIS A 210 28.61 -10.10 -45.89
N ALA A 211 29.66 -9.78 -45.15
CA ALA A 211 30.16 -10.66 -44.09
C ALA A 211 29.18 -10.72 -42.90
N TYR A 212 28.66 -9.56 -42.48
CA TYR A 212 27.70 -9.43 -41.40
C TYR A 212 26.38 -10.14 -41.70
N PHE A 213 25.78 -9.92 -42.88
CA PHE A 213 24.54 -10.61 -43.25
C PHE A 213 24.73 -12.12 -43.37
N ARG A 214 25.86 -12.60 -43.88
CA ARG A 214 26.17 -14.05 -43.91
C ARG A 214 26.32 -14.66 -42.51
N PHE A 215 26.83 -13.90 -41.56
CA PHE A 215 26.91 -14.33 -40.16
C PHE A 215 25.52 -14.41 -39.51
N LEU A 216 24.65 -13.42 -39.75
CA LEU A 216 23.27 -13.44 -39.28
C LEU A 216 22.47 -14.60 -39.87
N ASP A 217 22.58 -14.85 -41.18
CA ASP A 217 21.92 -15.98 -41.84
C ASP A 217 22.34 -17.32 -41.21
N ARG A 218 23.64 -17.53 -41.00
CA ARG A 218 24.14 -18.74 -40.31
C ARG A 218 23.61 -18.88 -38.90
N SER A 219 23.54 -17.76 -38.16
CA SER A 219 23.06 -17.77 -36.78
C SER A 219 21.55 -18.08 -36.73
N TRP A 220 20.79 -17.53 -37.68
CA TRP A 220 19.36 -17.78 -37.86
C TRP A 220 19.08 -19.24 -38.23
N GLU A 221 19.84 -19.83 -39.17
CA GLU A 221 19.69 -21.24 -39.51
C GLU A 221 20.05 -22.18 -38.35
N MET A 222 21.08 -21.85 -37.56
CA MET A 222 21.41 -22.62 -36.34
C MET A 222 20.32 -22.52 -35.27
N LEU A 223 19.62 -21.40 -35.19
CA LEU A 223 18.48 -21.23 -34.29
C LEU A 223 17.26 -22.01 -34.78
N LEU A 224 16.95 -21.93 -36.08
CA LEU A 224 15.86 -22.69 -36.69
C LEU A 224 16.08 -24.21 -36.56
N ALA A 225 17.32 -24.69 -36.72
CA ALA A 225 17.67 -26.10 -36.54
C ALA A 225 17.51 -26.60 -35.09
N LYS A 226 17.43 -25.69 -34.12
CA LYS A 226 17.17 -26.00 -32.70
C LYS A 226 15.71 -25.89 -32.30
N ILE A 227 14.83 -25.41 -33.18
CA ILE A 227 13.39 -25.33 -32.92
C ILE A 227 12.74 -26.62 -33.43
N PRO A 228 12.23 -27.50 -32.53
CA PRO A 228 11.55 -28.71 -32.94
C PRO A 228 10.23 -28.34 -33.64
N ILE A 229 10.10 -28.74 -34.91
CA ILE A 229 8.87 -28.64 -35.67
C ILE A 229 7.98 -29.80 -35.18
N TRP A 230 6.91 -29.48 -34.46
CA TRP A 230 5.83 -30.41 -34.09
C TRP A 230 4.75 -30.40 -35.16
#